data_AF-A0A9P6NQU7-F1
#
_entry.id   AF-A0A9P6NQU7-F1
#
_cell.length_a   1.000
_cell.length_b   1.000
_cell.length_c   1.000
_cell.angle_alpha   90.00
_cell.angle_beta   90.00
_cell.angle_gamma   90.00
#
_symmetry.space_group_name_H-M   'P 1'
#
loop_
_entity.id
_entity.type
_entity.pdbx_description
1 polymer ?
#
loop_
_entity_poly.entity_id
_entity_poly.type
_entity_poly.pdbx_seq_one_letter_code
_entity_poly.pdbx_strand_id
1 'polypeptide(L)'
;MLNSFGQILSLASSFLFPTSQAPGWNLGCAINLAAGLLAGTLAGVLSTYYVHHRHSSNSSVVCRLGSSGCGRNIITDTRTMRRAVGISSLERTSATSASYDTLSDSLTAATLTNLQSQLSTFQSALKAFALKHGHRIRSDPEFRTAFSSMCAELGVDPLCGGRKGFWDWVGIGDWTFELAVQVVDVCLATRDRNGGLVEIGDLLTSVRGLRKLPNPGDQSGPDSDTKDRKTSSKTKTRLSELLEGEVSEADIGRAIKALEPLGSGYKIISVGQQKFVRSVPAELDSDSVAVFDAILSTSNPTRGFTTHKDLARRTGWSLDRTSDAIEKAMMTDAMLWVDQQALSDDQFYAPALFVFESSVS
;
A
#
# COMPACT_ATOMS: atom_id res chain seq x y z
N MET A 1 -13.09 -0.06 -33.69
CA MET A 1 -11.97 0.10 -32.72
C MET A 1 -11.87 -1.02 -31.68
N LEU A 2 -12.67 -2.09 -31.74
CA LEU A 2 -12.60 -3.21 -30.77
C LEU A 2 -11.85 -4.46 -31.28
N ASN A 3 -11.48 -4.53 -32.57
CA ASN A 3 -10.73 -5.67 -33.11
C ASN A 3 -9.20 -5.58 -32.96
N SER A 4 -8.65 -4.44 -32.53
CA SER A 4 -7.19 -4.29 -32.35
C SER A 4 -6.73 -4.56 -30.91
N PHE A 5 -7.61 -4.50 -29.92
CA PHE A 5 -7.25 -4.79 -28.52
C PHE A 5 -7.06 -6.29 -28.25
N GLY A 6 -7.78 -7.16 -28.97
CA GLY A 6 -7.65 -8.62 -28.83
C GLY A 6 -6.33 -9.17 -29.39
N GLN A 7 -5.73 -8.52 -30.38
CA GLN A 7 -4.44 -8.98 -30.95
C GLN A 7 -3.22 -8.53 -30.12
N ILE A 8 -3.34 -7.47 -29.32
CA ILE A 8 -2.24 -6.98 -28.48
C ILE A 8 -2.04 -7.89 -27.25
N LEU A 9 -3.12 -8.46 -26.71
CA LEU A 9 -3.05 -9.41 -25.58
C LEU A 9 -2.41 -10.77 -25.97
N SER A 10 -2.51 -11.17 -27.24
CA SER A 10 -1.86 -12.40 -27.74
C SER A 10 -0.35 -12.26 -27.95
N LEU A 11 0.17 -11.04 -28.13
CA LEU A 11 1.61 -10.79 -28.27
C LEU A 11 2.31 -10.63 -26.92
N ALA A 12 1.58 -10.22 -25.88
CA ALA A 12 2.12 -10.05 -24.52
C ALA A 12 2.33 -11.37 -23.76
N SER A 13 1.56 -12.43 -24.08
CA SER A 13 1.70 -13.74 -23.40
C SER A 13 3.04 -14.43 -23.66
N SER A 14 3.71 -14.11 -24.77
CA SER A 14 5.01 -14.71 -25.13
C SER A 14 6.21 -14.06 -24.43
N PHE A 15 6.01 -12.98 -23.67
CA PHE A 15 7.08 -12.30 -22.92
C PHE A 15 7.02 -12.53 -21.41
N LEU A 16 5.97 -13.16 -20.88
CA LEU A 16 5.78 -13.41 -19.45
C LEU A 16 6.36 -14.76 -18.96
N PHE A 17 6.80 -15.63 -19.87
CA PHE A 17 7.49 -16.87 -19.52
C PHE A 17 8.80 -17.01 -20.31
N PRO A 18 9.94 -16.52 -19.79
CA PRO A 18 11.24 -16.89 -20.32
C PRO A 18 11.48 -18.36 -19.99
N THR A 19 11.45 -19.22 -21.00
CA THR A 19 12.05 -20.56 -20.90
C THR A 19 13.52 -20.40 -20.52
N SER A 20 13.96 -21.24 -19.60
CA SER A 20 15.29 -21.22 -18.98
C SER A 20 16.43 -21.12 -20.00
N GLN A 21 17.02 -19.94 -20.14
CA GLN A 21 18.47 -19.68 -20.34
C GLN A 21 18.69 -18.16 -20.52
N ALA A 22 19.47 -17.57 -19.61
CA ALA A 22 19.95 -16.17 -19.66
C ALA A 22 21.01 -15.98 -20.79
N PRO A 23 21.51 -14.75 -21.12
CA PRO A 23 21.42 -13.48 -20.38
C PRO A 23 21.09 -12.21 -21.21
N GLY A 24 20.70 -11.13 -20.51
CA GLY A 24 20.66 -9.77 -21.09
C GLY A 24 19.67 -8.78 -20.46
N TRP A 25 19.82 -8.45 -19.18
CA TRP A 25 18.93 -7.50 -18.47
C TRP A 25 18.96 -6.06 -19.03
N ASN A 26 19.96 -5.70 -19.83
CA ASN A 26 20.08 -4.36 -20.40
C ASN A 26 19.18 -4.12 -21.63
N LEU A 27 18.81 -5.18 -22.37
CA LEU A 27 18.00 -5.04 -23.58
C LEU A 27 16.50 -4.89 -23.26
N GLY A 28 16.03 -5.55 -22.20
CA GLY A 28 14.64 -5.45 -21.73
C GLY A 28 14.28 -4.06 -21.17
N CYS A 29 15.21 -3.43 -20.44
CA CYS A 29 15.02 -2.06 -19.94
C CYS A 29 14.94 -1.03 -21.07
N ALA A 30 15.77 -1.16 -22.10
CA ALA A 30 15.78 -0.23 -23.23
C ALA A 30 14.48 -0.30 -24.05
N ILE A 31 13.93 -1.51 -24.24
CA ILE A 31 12.68 -1.71 -24.98
C ILE A 31 11.47 -1.16 -24.20
N ASN A 32 11.42 -1.36 -22.87
CA ASN A 32 10.35 -0.80 -22.03
C ASN A 32 10.40 0.73 -21.94
N LEU A 33 11.59 1.33 -21.86
CA LEU A 33 11.76 2.79 -21.90
C LEU A 33 11.34 3.39 -23.26
N ALA A 34 11.70 2.73 -24.37
CA ALA A 34 11.31 3.18 -25.71
C ALA A 34 9.79 3.05 -25.95
N ALA A 35 9.15 1.98 -25.47
CA ALA A 35 7.70 1.81 -25.56
C ALA A 35 6.94 2.85 -24.72
N GLY A 36 7.44 3.18 -23.53
CA GLY A 36 6.86 4.23 -22.68
C GLY A 36 6.93 5.63 -23.30
N LEU A 37 8.06 5.98 -23.92
CA LEU A 37 8.24 7.28 -24.61
C LEU A 37 7.35 7.40 -25.86
N LEU A 38 7.18 6.34 -26.64
CA LEU A 38 6.26 6.33 -27.79
C LEU A 38 4.79 6.43 -27.37
N ALA A 39 4.38 5.77 -26.28
CA ALA A 39 3.02 5.88 -25.76
C ALA A 39 2.72 7.29 -25.22
N GLY A 40 3.67 7.90 -24.49
CA GLY A 40 3.51 9.26 -23.96
C GLY A 40 3.42 10.34 -25.05
N THR A 41 4.21 10.21 -26.11
CA THR A 41 4.17 11.15 -27.25
C THR A 41 2.89 11.02 -28.07
N LEU A 42 2.39 9.81 -28.31
CA LEU A 42 1.10 9.60 -28.98
C LEU A 42 -0.09 10.15 -28.16
N ALA A 43 -0.08 9.97 -26.83
CA ALA A 43 -1.11 10.53 -25.96
C ALA A 43 -1.10 12.07 -25.95
N GLY A 44 0.10 12.67 -25.93
CA GLY A 44 0.26 14.12 -26.01
C GLY A 44 -0.25 14.71 -27.32
N VAL A 45 0.07 14.08 -28.46
CA VAL A 45 -0.38 14.52 -29.80
C VAL A 45 -1.90 14.35 -29.97
N LEU A 46 -2.47 13.26 -29.46
CA LEU A 46 -3.93 13.06 -29.49
C LEU A 46 -4.66 14.08 -28.61
N SER A 47 -4.11 14.43 -27.44
CA SER A 47 -4.71 15.40 -26.54
C SER A 47 -4.67 16.84 -27.10
N THR A 48 -3.58 17.24 -27.76
CA THR A 48 -3.50 18.56 -28.41
C THR A 48 -4.36 18.62 -29.67
N TYR A 49 -4.47 17.54 -30.43
CA TYR A 49 -5.40 17.42 -31.56
C TYR A 49 -6.87 17.56 -31.10
N TYR A 50 -7.24 16.93 -30.00
CA TYR A 50 -8.61 16.97 -29.47
C TYR A 50 -9.01 18.35 -28.93
N VAL A 51 -8.08 19.06 -28.27
CA VAL A 51 -8.30 20.42 -27.77
C VAL A 51 -8.41 21.43 -28.92
N HIS A 52 -7.59 21.28 -29.97
CA HIS A 52 -7.63 22.18 -31.13
C HIS A 52 -8.90 21.99 -31.97
N HIS A 53 -9.46 20.78 -32.04
CA HIS A 53 -10.68 20.51 -32.82
C HIS A 53 -11.98 20.92 -32.11
N ARG A 54 -11.96 21.13 -30.78
CA ARG A 54 -13.13 21.57 -30.01
C ARG A 54 -13.40 23.08 -30.09
N HIS A 55 -12.41 23.88 -30.46
CA HIS A 55 -12.54 25.33 -30.56
C HIS A 55 -13.10 25.82 -31.92
N SER A 56 -13.13 24.95 -32.95
CA SER A 56 -13.62 25.29 -34.29
C SER A 56 -15.13 25.09 -34.50
N SER A 57 -15.86 24.49 -33.54
CA SER A 57 -17.27 24.09 -33.77
C SER A 57 -18.32 24.89 -33.00
N ASN A 58 -17.94 25.95 -32.28
CA ASN A 58 -18.85 26.71 -31.42
C ASN A 58 -19.18 28.13 -31.91
N SER A 59 -19.05 28.40 -33.20
CA SER A 59 -19.57 29.63 -33.79
C SER A 59 -20.54 29.31 -34.91
N SER A 60 -21.74 29.87 -34.77
CA SER A 60 -22.85 29.91 -35.74
C SER A 60 -23.88 28.78 -35.62
N VAL A 61 -24.91 28.96 -34.78
CA VAL A 61 -26.32 28.93 -35.21
C VAL A 61 -27.15 29.76 -34.22
N VAL A 62 -27.47 31.00 -34.60
CA VAL A 62 -28.57 31.79 -34.02
C VAL A 62 -29.77 31.59 -34.95
N CYS A 63 -30.82 30.95 -34.44
CA CYS A 63 -32.10 30.84 -35.13
C CYS A 63 -32.84 32.19 -35.11
N ARG A 64 -33.07 32.80 -36.28
CA ARG A 64 -34.11 33.82 -36.48
C ARG A 64 -35.25 33.21 -37.29
N LEU A 65 -36.44 33.15 -36.68
CA LEU A 65 -37.70 32.98 -37.40
C LEU A 65 -37.96 34.24 -38.24
N GLY A 66 -38.32 34.03 -39.51
CA GLY A 66 -38.75 35.07 -40.44
C GLY A 66 -39.64 34.45 -41.52
N SER A 67 -40.89 34.90 -41.55
CA SER A 67 -41.99 34.42 -42.38
C SER A 67 -41.93 34.89 -43.85
N SER A 68 -42.63 34.12 -44.70
CA SER A 68 -43.39 34.51 -45.91
C SER A 68 -42.66 34.94 -47.20
N GLY A 69 -43.01 34.26 -48.32
CA GLY A 69 -42.92 34.82 -49.67
C GLY A 69 -42.78 33.84 -50.85
N CYS A 70 -43.92 33.44 -51.43
CA CYS A 70 -44.21 33.22 -52.86
C CYS A 70 -43.19 32.56 -53.85
N GLY A 71 -43.53 31.34 -54.32
CA GLY A 71 -43.90 31.04 -55.71
C GLY A 71 -42.82 30.76 -56.78
N ARG A 72 -42.81 29.52 -57.33
CA ARG A 72 -43.08 29.18 -58.76
C ARG A 72 -42.81 27.70 -59.08
N ASN A 73 -43.64 27.16 -59.96
CA ASN A 73 -43.70 25.79 -60.46
C ASN A 73 -42.45 25.37 -61.25
N ILE A 74 -41.96 24.15 -61.01
CA ILE A 74 -41.35 23.28 -62.03
C ILE A 74 -41.79 21.84 -61.75
N ILE A 75 -42.50 21.25 -62.72
CA ILE A 75 -42.81 19.82 -62.79
C ILE A 75 -41.58 19.14 -63.36
N THR A 76 -40.89 18.32 -62.55
CA THR A 76 -40.11 17.19 -63.06
C THR A 76 -40.39 15.96 -62.20
N ASP A 77 -41.06 15.02 -62.84
CA ASP A 77 -41.32 13.67 -62.39
C ASP A 77 -39.99 12.96 -62.09
N THR A 78 -39.68 12.81 -60.81
CA THR A 78 -38.77 11.76 -60.34
C THR A 78 -39.45 11.08 -59.17
N ARG A 79 -39.75 9.79 -59.34
CA ARG A 79 -40.22 8.84 -58.32
C ARG A 79 -39.64 9.19 -56.94
N THR A 80 -40.46 9.83 -56.12
CA THR A 80 -40.19 9.95 -54.69
C THR A 80 -40.27 8.54 -54.11
N MET A 81 -39.12 7.93 -53.83
CA MET A 81 -39.08 6.92 -52.77
C MET A 81 -39.60 7.62 -51.52
N ARG A 82 -40.88 7.38 -51.20
CA ARG A 82 -41.52 7.85 -49.97
C ARG A 82 -40.67 7.35 -48.82
N ARG A 83 -39.84 8.22 -48.26
CA ARG A 83 -39.19 7.99 -46.97
C ARG A 83 -40.32 7.87 -45.96
N ALA A 84 -40.69 6.64 -45.63
CA ALA A 84 -41.58 6.34 -44.54
C ALA A 84 -40.85 6.67 -43.23
N VAL A 85 -40.81 7.96 -42.89
CA VAL A 85 -40.52 8.43 -41.53
C VAL A 85 -41.84 8.32 -40.77
N GLY A 86 -42.26 7.07 -40.54
CA GLY A 86 -43.55 6.72 -39.93
C GLY A 86 -43.34 5.95 -38.62
N ILE A 87 -44.41 5.83 -37.83
CA ILE A 87 -44.49 5.15 -36.53
C ILE A 87 -43.78 3.77 -36.52
N SER A 88 -43.75 3.08 -37.66
CA SER A 88 -43.00 1.82 -37.87
C SER A 88 -41.48 1.94 -37.68
N SER A 89 -40.88 3.10 -37.97
CA SER A 89 -39.46 3.37 -37.66
C SER A 89 -39.25 3.45 -36.16
N LEU A 90 -40.11 4.17 -35.42
CA LEU A 90 -40.03 4.34 -33.97
C LEU A 90 -40.27 3.02 -33.23
N GLU A 91 -41.25 2.23 -33.69
CA GLU A 91 -41.53 0.88 -33.20
C GLU A 91 -40.34 -0.05 -33.46
N ARG A 92 -39.73 0.03 -34.66
CA ARG A 92 -38.51 -0.73 -34.95
C ARG A 92 -37.33 -0.28 -34.09
N THR A 93 -37.12 1.01 -33.86
CA THR A 93 -36.06 1.48 -32.94
C THR A 93 -36.34 1.03 -31.51
N SER A 94 -37.59 1.14 -31.03
CA SER A 94 -38.01 0.70 -29.69
C SER A 94 -37.84 -0.81 -29.50
N ALA A 95 -38.27 -1.61 -30.49
CA ALA A 95 -38.10 -3.06 -30.47
C ALA A 95 -36.62 -3.47 -30.56
N THR A 96 -35.82 -2.74 -31.34
CA THR A 96 -34.38 -3.01 -31.45
C THR A 96 -33.65 -2.62 -30.15
N SER A 97 -33.99 -1.49 -29.52
CA SER A 97 -33.48 -1.09 -28.20
C SER A 97 -33.81 -2.13 -27.13
N ALA A 98 -35.07 -2.56 -27.03
CA ALA A 98 -35.46 -3.63 -26.10
C ALA A 98 -34.71 -4.95 -26.36
N SER A 99 -34.45 -5.27 -27.62
CA SER A 99 -33.63 -6.44 -27.99
C SER A 99 -32.15 -6.27 -27.59
N TYR A 100 -31.59 -5.07 -27.69
CA TYR A 100 -30.24 -4.78 -27.21
C TYR A 100 -30.14 -4.81 -25.68
N ASP A 101 -31.18 -4.34 -24.98
CA ASP A 101 -31.23 -4.37 -23.50
C ASP A 101 -31.25 -5.82 -23.00
N THR A 102 -32.11 -6.67 -23.55
CA THR A 102 -32.15 -8.11 -23.20
C THR A 102 -30.86 -8.84 -23.54
N LEU A 103 -30.22 -8.52 -24.67
CA LEU A 103 -28.92 -9.07 -25.02
C LEU A 103 -27.83 -8.60 -24.05
N SER A 104 -27.86 -7.34 -23.63
CA SER A 104 -26.93 -6.79 -22.64
C SER A 104 -27.11 -7.47 -21.27
N ASP A 105 -28.35 -7.66 -20.83
CA ASP A 105 -28.67 -8.35 -19.58
C ASP A 105 -28.22 -9.82 -19.62
N SER A 106 -28.45 -10.52 -20.73
CA SER A 106 -27.97 -11.91 -20.88
C SER A 106 -26.44 -12.01 -20.95
N LEU A 107 -25.77 -11.06 -21.61
CA LEU A 107 -24.32 -11.02 -21.70
C LEU A 107 -23.69 -10.70 -20.34
N THR A 108 -24.26 -9.75 -19.60
CA THR A 108 -23.82 -9.42 -18.24
C THR A 108 -24.09 -10.57 -17.26
N ALA A 109 -25.21 -11.26 -17.38
CA ALA A 109 -25.47 -12.47 -16.59
C ALA A 109 -24.48 -13.60 -16.93
N ALA A 110 -24.14 -13.79 -18.21
CA ALA A 110 -23.16 -14.77 -18.65
C ALA A 110 -21.73 -14.43 -18.17
N THR A 111 -21.34 -13.15 -18.21
CA THR A 111 -20.02 -12.73 -17.69
C THR A 111 -19.98 -12.86 -16.17
N LEU A 112 -21.06 -12.53 -15.45
CA LEU A 112 -21.14 -12.67 -14.00
C LEU A 112 -21.01 -14.14 -13.57
N THR A 113 -21.75 -15.04 -14.20
CA THR A 113 -21.66 -16.49 -13.92
C THR A 113 -20.28 -17.06 -14.24
N ASN A 114 -19.66 -16.62 -15.35
CA ASN A 114 -18.30 -17.01 -15.69
C ASN A 114 -17.28 -16.51 -14.65
N LEU A 115 -17.35 -15.23 -14.26
CA LEU A 115 -16.48 -14.65 -13.24
C LEU A 115 -16.66 -15.32 -11.87
N GLN A 116 -17.90 -15.67 -11.49
CA GLN A 116 -18.16 -16.44 -10.26
C GLN A 116 -17.47 -17.80 -10.29
N SER A 117 -17.58 -18.53 -11.40
CA SER A 117 -16.91 -19.83 -11.56
C SER A 117 -15.37 -19.70 -11.57
N GLN A 118 -14.84 -18.64 -12.17
CA GLN A 118 -13.41 -18.36 -12.16
C GLN A 118 -12.92 -18.02 -10.75
N LEU A 119 -13.67 -17.19 -10.02
CA LEU A 119 -13.37 -16.85 -8.62
C LEU A 119 -13.42 -18.10 -7.74
N SER A 120 -14.41 -18.98 -7.84
CA SER A 120 -14.47 -20.21 -7.03
C SER A 120 -13.31 -21.17 -7.32
N THR A 121 -12.91 -21.27 -8.59
CA THR A 121 -11.76 -22.10 -9.00
C THR A 121 -10.46 -21.52 -8.47
N PHE A 122 -10.28 -20.21 -8.61
CA PHE A 122 -9.13 -19.50 -8.05
C PHE A 122 -9.07 -19.61 -6.52
N GLN A 123 -10.21 -19.42 -5.86
CA GLN A 123 -10.40 -19.49 -4.43
C GLN A 123 -9.98 -20.86 -3.87
N SER A 124 -10.38 -21.95 -4.54
CA SER A 124 -9.99 -23.30 -4.15
C SER A 124 -8.52 -23.61 -4.44
N ALA A 125 -7.98 -23.14 -5.57
CA ALA A 125 -6.57 -23.27 -5.92
C ALA A 125 -5.67 -22.53 -4.92
N LEU A 126 -6.03 -21.30 -4.55
CA LEU A 126 -5.27 -20.51 -3.59
C LEU A 126 -5.37 -21.10 -2.18
N LYS A 127 -6.55 -21.61 -1.77
CA LYS A 127 -6.68 -22.40 -0.53
C LYS A 127 -5.73 -23.60 -0.51
N ALA A 128 -5.71 -24.39 -1.59
CA ALA A 128 -4.84 -25.56 -1.68
C ALA A 128 -3.35 -25.16 -1.63
N PHE A 129 -2.98 -24.08 -2.31
CA PHE A 129 -1.63 -23.54 -2.28
C PHE A 129 -1.22 -23.10 -0.86
N ALA A 130 -2.09 -22.36 -0.18
CA ALA A 130 -1.82 -21.83 1.14
C ALA A 130 -1.70 -22.94 2.21
N LEU A 131 -2.53 -23.98 2.12
CA LEU A 131 -2.41 -25.16 3.00
C LEU A 131 -1.13 -25.97 2.72
N LYS A 132 -0.76 -26.14 1.44
CA LYS A 132 0.45 -26.88 1.05
C LYS A 132 1.74 -26.16 1.44
N HIS A 133 1.73 -24.82 1.40
CA HIS A 133 2.92 -23.99 1.63
C HIS A 133 2.84 -23.17 2.93
N GLY A 134 1.87 -23.43 3.82
CA GLY A 134 1.64 -22.63 5.03
C GLY A 134 2.87 -22.47 5.93
N HIS A 135 3.61 -23.57 6.18
CA HIS A 135 4.86 -23.51 6.93
C HIS A 135 5.89 -22.58 6.27
N ARG A 136 6.02 -22.64 4.93
CA ARG A 136 6.95 -21.76 4.19
C ARG A 136 6.54 -20.29 4.27
N ILE A 137 5.24 -20.00 4.27
CA ILE A 137 4.72 -18.64 4.45
C ILE A 137 5.08 -18.11 5.86
N ARG A 138 5.16 -18.98 6.87
CA ARG A 138 5.56 -18.59 8.23
C ARG A 138 7.07 -18.54 8.44
N SER A 139 7.85 -19.37 7.77
CA SER A 139 9.31 -19.37 7.97
C SER A 139 10.05 -18.31 7.14
N ASP A 140 9.63 -18.11 5.89
CA ASP A 140 10.38 -17.32 4.90
C ASP A 140 9.72 -15.95 4.66
N PRO A 141 10.40 -14.83 5.00
CA PRO A 141 9.86 -13.49 4.83
C PRO A 141 9.70 -13.09 3.36
N GLU A 142 10.60 -13.50 2.45
CA GLU A 142 10.51 -13.15 1.02
C GLU A 142 9.33 -13.86 0.35
N PHE A 143 9.14 -15.14 0.68
CA PHE A 143 7.99 -15.89 0.18
C PHE A 143 6.66 -15.32 0.71
N ARG A 144 6.64 -14.89 1.97
CA ARG A 144 5.45 -14.25 2.58
C ARG A 144 5.11 -12.92 1.91
N THR A 145 6.09 -12.08 1.60
CA THR A 145 5.85 -10.80 0.91
C THR A 145 5.36 -11.02 -0.52
N ALA A 146 5.98 -11.94 -1.27
CA ALA A 146 5.53 -12.29 -2.62
C ALA A 146 4.08 -12.82 -2.63
N PHE A 147 3.74 -13.74 -1.71
CA PHE A 147 2.39 -14.25 -1.54
C PHE A 147 1.39 -13.14 -1.21
N SER A 148 1.76 -12.21 -0.33
CA SER A 148 0.91 -11.07 0.01
C SER A 148 0.71 -10.09 -1.15
N SER A 149 1.75 -9.86 -1.97
CA SER A 149 1.66 -8.98 -3.14
C SER A 149 0.70 -9.55 -4.19
N MET A 150 0.78 -10.86 -4.45
CA MET A 150 -0.16 -11.55 -5.33
C MET A 150 -1.62 -11.39 -4.86
N CYS A 151 -1.85 -11.54 -3.55
CA CYS A 151 -3.21 -11.41 -3.03
C CYS A 151 -3.69 -9.94 -3.04
N ALA A 152 -2.79 -8.99 -2.80
CA ALA A 152 -3.10 -7.56 -2.82
C ALA A 152 -3.52 -7.07 -4.22
N GLU A 153 -2.92 -7.58 -5.30
CA GLU A 153 -3.35 -7.28 -6.69
C GLU A 153 -4.82 -7.67 -6.95
N LEU A 154 -5.31 -8.66 -6.22
CA LEU A 154 -6.70 -9.14 -6.30
C LEU A 154 -7.63 -8.43 -5.30
N GLY A 155 -7.10 -7.47 -4.54
CA GLY A 155 -7.85 -6.76 -3.50
C GLY A 155 -8.13 -7.62 -2.27
N VAL A 156 -7.34 -8.66 -2.04
CA VAL A 156 -7.54 -9.60 -0.93
C VAL A 156 -6.29 -9.66 -0.04
N ASP A 157 -6.43 -9.41 1.26
CA ASP A 157 -5.33 -9.55 2.20
C ASP A 157 -5.53 -10.78 3.11
N PRO A 158 -4.86 -11.91 2.83
CA PRO A 158 -4.98 -13.12 3.65
C PRO A 158 -4.22 -13.02 4.98
N LEU A 159 -3.47 -11.95 5.21
CA LEU A 159 -2.57 -11.78 6.36
C LEU A 159 -3.08 -10.76 7.39
N CYS A 160 -3.95 -9.81 7.02
CA CYS A 160 -4.49 -8.81 7.94
C CYS A 160 -5.67 -9.28 8.80
N GLY A 161 -6.04 -10.57 8.77
CA GLY A 161 -7.01 -11.15 9.71
C GLY A 161 -8.34 -10.39 9.83
N GLY A 162 -8.91 -9.91 8.73
CA GLY A 162 -10.12 -9.08 8.76
C GLY A 162 -11.40 -9.86 8.45
N ARG A 163 -12.38 -9.78 9.37
CA ARG A 163 -13.75 -10.39 9.36
C ARG A 163 -13.80 -11.89 9.05
N LYS A 164 -14.24 -12.67 10.04
CA LYS A 164 -14.59 -14.10 9.95
C LYS A 164 -15.12 -14.48 8.56
N GLY A 165 -14.23 -15.02 7.72
CA GLY A 165 -14.52 -15.10 6.29
C GLY A 165 -13.28 -15.49 5.50
N PHE A 166 -13.44 -16.58 4.73
CA PHE A 166 -12.55 -17.16 3.74
C PHE A 166 -11.07 -17.45 4.12
N TRP A 167 -10.36 -16.64 4.89
CA TRP A 167 -8.92 -16.78 5.16
C TRP A 167 -8.56 -17.31 6.54
N ASP A 168 -9.56 -17.38 7.42
CA ASP A 168 -9.44 -17.84 8.81
C ASP A 168 -8.84 -19.26 8.91
N TRP A 169 -9.07 -20.11 7.91
CA TRP A 169 -8.56 -21.48 7.89
C TRP A 169 -7.07 -21.61 7.56
N VAL A 170 -6.41 -20.55 7.07
CA VAL A 170 -4.99 -20.62 6.71
C VAL A 170 -4.11 -20.41 7.95
N GLY A 171 -4.68 -19.87 9.05
CA GLY A 171 -3.96 -19.63 10.31
C GLY A 171 -2.72 -18.75 10.11
N ILE A 172 -2.76 -17.85 9.12
CA ILE A 172 -1.71 -16.85 8.90
C ILE A 172 -2.06 -15.52 9.61
N GLY A 173 -3.36 -15.24 9.80
CA GLY A 173 -3.82 -14.13 10.62
C GLY A 173 -3.40 -14.25 12.09
N ASP A 174 -3.40 -15.47 12.65
CA ASP A 174 -2.99 -15.68 14.05
C ASP A 174 -1.54 -15.21 14.31
N TRP A 175 -0.63 -15.47 13.36
CA TRP A 175 0.77 -15.05 13.44
C TRP A 175 0.94 -13.52 13.37
N THR A 176 0.16 -12.84 12.52
CA THR A 176 0.24 -11.37 12.41
C THR A 176 -0.35 -10.68 13.63
N PHE A 177 -1.42 -11.21 14.22
CA PHE A 177 -1.95 -10.72 15.49
C PHE A 177 -0.99 -10.93 16.65
N GLU A 178 -0.33 -12.10 16.71
CA GLU A 178 0.70 -12.35 17.73
C GLU A 178 1.89 -11.39 17.59
N LEU A 179 2.37 -11.16 16.36
CA LEU A 179 3.38 -10.16 16.09
C LEU A 179 2.91 -8.76 16.51
N ALA A 180 1.64 -8.42 16.28
CA ALA A 180 1.07 -7.13 16.67
C ALA A 180 1.09 -6.93 18.18
N VAL A 181 0.77 -7.96 18.97
CA VAL A 181 0.89 -7.92 20.44
C VAL A 181 2.34 -7.67 20.86
N GLN A 182 3.31 -8.37 20.26
CA GLN A 182 4.73 -8.17 20.57
C GLN A 182 5.20 -6.75 20.22
N VAL A 183 4.72 -6.17 19.12
CA VAL A 183 4.98 -4.78 18.76
C VAL A 183 4.40 -3.83 19.81
N VAL A 184 3.17 -4.08 20.27
CA VAL A 184 2.52 -3.30 21.34
C VAL A 184 3.35 -3.35 22.63
N ASP A 185 3.83 -4.53 23.03
CA ASP A 185 4.63 -4.69 24.25
C ASP A 185 5.93 -3.87 24.20
N VAL A 186 6.65 -3.93 23.07
CA VAL A 186 7.88 -3.11 22.88
C VAL A 186 7.55 -1.62 22.90
N CYS A 187 6.48 -1.22 22.21
CA CYS A 187 6.05 0.18 22.17
C CYS A 187 5.61 0.71 23.54
N LEU A 188 4.99 -0.12 24.39
CA LEU A 188 4.61 0.25 25.75
C LEU A 188 5.84 0.30 26.68
N ALA A 189 6.74 -0.67 26.58
CA ALA A 189 7.95 -0.74 27.41
C ALA A 189 8.94 0.42 27.15
N THR A 190 8.94 0.96 25.94
CA THR A 190 9.84 2.06 25.54
C THR A 190 9.19 3.45 25.62
N ARG A 191 7.86 3.52 25.82
CA ARG A 191 7.05 4.75 25.75
C ARG A 191 7.58 5.87 26.63
N ASP A 192 7.94 5.56 27.87
CA ASP A 192 8.36 6.57 28.85
C ASP A 192 9.70 7.22 28.47
N ARG A 193 10.52 6.53 27.66
CA ARG A 193 11.84 6.99 27.24
C ARG A 193 11.79 7.76 25.92
N ASN A 194 10.98 7.29 24.97
CA ASN A 194 10.97 7.80 23.60
C ASN A 194 9.72 8.62 23.22
N GLY A 195 8.81 8.86 24.16
CA GLY A 195 7.57 9.60 23.89
C GLY A 195 6.56 8.81 23.05
N GLY A 196 6.77 7.51 22.87
CA GLY A 196 5.95 6.66 22.02
C GLY A 196 6.28 6.73 20.53
N LEU A 197 7.53 7.04 20.20
CA LEU A 197 8.07 6.94 18.83
C LEU A 197 9.26 5.97 18.80
N VAL A 198 9.18 4.95 17.94
CA VAL A 198 10.22 3.90 17.83
C VAL A 198 10.63 3.75 16.37
N GLU A 199 11.92 3.73 16.06
CA GLU A 199 12.39 3.43 14.69
C GLU A 199 12.03 1.99 14.31
N ILE A 200 11.61 1.75 13.07
CA ILE A 200 11.22 0.41 12.63
C ILE A 200 12.38 -0.60 12.71
N GLY A 201 13.62 -0.15 12.51
CA GLY A 201 14.83 -0.99 12.65
C GLY A 201 15.07 -1.45 14.09
N ASP A 202 14.93 -0.53 15.05
CA ASP A 202 15.06 -0.82 16.48
C ASP A 202 13.92 -1.69 17.00
N LEU A 203 12.70 -1.42 16.53
CA LEU A 203 11.53 -2.26 16.82
C LEU A 203 11.74 -3.68 16.30
N LEU A 204 12.26 -3.84 15.08
CA LEU A 204 12.56 -5.14 14.49
C LEU A 204 13.61 -5.90 15.31
N THR A 205 14.67 -5.21 15.73
CA THR A 205 15.73 -5.79 16.57
C THR A 205 15.18 -6.21 17.93
N SER A 206 14.36 -5.37 18.56
CA SER A 206 13.72 -5.64 19.86
C SER A 206 12.78 -6.83 19.80
N VAL A 207 11.89 -6.89 18.80
CA VAL A 207 10.95 -8.02 18.60
C VAL A 207 11.70 -9.32 18.30
N ARG A 208 12.75 -9.26 17.46
CA ARG A 208 13.61 -10.43 17.22
C ARG A 208 14.35 -10.87 18.48
N GLY A 209 14.72 -9.94 19.37
CA GLY A 209 15.27 -10.23 20.69
C GLY A 209 14.28 -10.98 21.57
N LEU A 210 13.04 -10.49 21.68
CA LEU A 210 11.97 -11.12 22.46
C LEU A 210 11.68 -12.56 22.02
N ARG A 211 11.74 -12.84 20.71
CA ARG A 211 11.52 -14.20 20.15
C ARG A 211 12.72 -15.14 20.36
N LYS A 212 13.92 -14.63 20.60
CA LYS A 212 15.14 -15.42 20.81
C LYS A 212 15.39 -15.77 22.27
N LEU A 213 14.69 -15.12 23.21
CA LEU A 213 14.87 -15.41 24.63
C LEU A 213 14.42 -16.85 24.93
N PRO A 214 15.21 -17.62 25.70
CA PRO A 214 14.78 -18.92 26.20
C PRO A 214 13.49 -18.73 26.99
N ASN A 215 12.50 -19.57 26.71
CA ASN A 215 11.29 -19.61 27.52
C ASN A 215 11.71 -19.80 28.99
N PRO A 216 11.21 -19.03 29.97
CA PRO A 216 11.64 -19.10 31.37
C PRO A 216 11.40 -20.46 32.06
N GLY A 217 10.86 -21.46 31.33
CA GLY A 217 10.75 -22.86 31.76
C GLY A 217 11.85 -23.81 31.24
N ASP A 218 12.78 -23.37 30.39
CA ASP A 218 13.90 -24.18 29.88
C ASP A 218 15.19 -23.92 30.68
N GLN A 219 15.13 -24.04 32.01
CA GLN A 219 16.32 -24.14 32.85
C GLN A 219 16.85 -25.58 32.84
N SER A 220 17.36 -26.05 31.71
CA SER A 220 18.34 -27.13 31.73
C SER A 220 19.71 -26.49 31.94
N GLY A 221 20.19 -26.52 33.19
CA GLY A 221 21.58 -26.19 33.50
C GLY A 221 22.56 -27.09 32.72
N PRO A 222 23.86 -26.76 32.73
CA PRO A 222 24.87 -27.60 32.09
C PRO A 222 25.05 -28.87 32.94
N ASP A 223 24.19 -29.86 32.74
CA ASP A 223 24.29 -31.14 33.43
C ASP A 223 25.40 -31.99 32.80
N SER A 224 26.35 -32.32 33.67
CA SER A 224 27.42 -33.29 33.52
C SER A 224 26.94 -34.62 32.95
N ASP A 225 27.75 -35.14 32.02
CA ASP A 225 27.84 -36.52 31.56
C ASP A 225 26.97 -37.55 32.29
N THR A 226 25.88 -38.00 31.65
CA THR A 226 25.44 -39.40 31.76
C THR A 226 24.76 -39.81 30.45
N LYS A 227 25.43 -40.71 29.73
CA LYS A 227 24.86 -41.47 28.62
C LYS A 227 23.79 -42.39 29.17
N ASP A 228 22.53 -42.17 28.78
CA ASP A 228 21.61 -43.18 28.25
C ASP A 228 20.17 -42.64 28.29
N ARG A 229 19.39 -43.07 27.28
CA ARG A 229 17.93 -43.25 27.30
C ARG A 229 17.07 -42.26 26.48
N LYS A 230 16.54 -42.87 25.40
CA LYS A 230 15.26 -42.64 24.72
C LYS A 230 14.99 -41.26 24.12
N THR A 231 14.92 -41.27 22.79
CA THR A 231 14.11 -40.43 21.91
C THR A 231 12.80 -39.95 22.56
N SER A 232 12.82 -38.81 23.25
CA SER A 232 11.61 -38.06 23.53
C SER A 232 11.36 -37.19 22.30
N SER A 233 10.36 -37.53 21.50
CA SER A 233 9.83 -36.63 20.49
C SER A 233 9.39 -35.35 21.22
N LYS A 234 10.20 -34.29 21.15
CA LYS A 234 9.84 -32.96 21.66
C LYS A 234 8.60 -32.54 20.87
N THR A 235 7.42 -32.67 21.47
CA THR A 235 6.22 -32.02 20.96
C THR A 235 6.52 -30.53 21.00
N LYS A 236 6.96 -29.95 19.88
CA LYS A 236 7.06 -28.50 19.75
C LYS A 236 5.70 -27.96 20.16
N THR A 237 5.66 -27.23 21.27
CA THR A 237 4.47 -26.49 21.69
C THR A 237 4.00 -25.64 20.52
N ARG A 238 2.69 -25.58 20.23
CA ARG A 238 2.15 -24.74 19.14
C ARG A 238 2.64 -23.29 19.20
N LEU A 239 2.92 -22.80 20.42
CA LEU A 239 3.53 -21.49 20.67
C LEU A 239 4.94 -21.37 20.06
N SER A 240 5.82 -22.37 20.25
CA SER A 240 7.14 -22.39 19.62
C SER A 240 7.07 -22.47 18.09
N GLU A 241 6.08 -23.17 17.52
CA GLU A 241 5.88 -23.23 16.07
C GLU A 241 5.32 -21.90 15.49
N LEU A 242 4.62 -21.11 16.29
CA LEU A 242 4.16 -19.77 15.91
C LEU A 242 5.26 -18.70 16.08
N LEU A 243 6.14 -18.87 17.05
CA LEU A 243 7.31 -18.03 17.27
C LEU A 243 8.46 -18.31 16.28
N GLU A 244 8.43 -19.45 15.59
CA GLU A 244 9.37 -19.84 14.53
C GLU A 244 9.10 -19.04 13.24
N GLY A 245 9.94 -18.04 12.98
CA GLY A 245 9.93 -17.33 11.71
C GLY A 245 10.67 -16.01 11.77
N GLU A 246 11.44 -15.70 10.73
CA GLU A 246 12.07 -14.39 10.61
C GLU A 246 11.00 -13.31 10.39
N VAL A 247 11.10 -12.25 11.19
CA VAL A 247 10.28 -11.05 11.07
C VAL A 247 10.98 -10.11 10.11
N SER A 248 10.23 -9.54 9.16
CA SER A 248 10.67 -8.48 8.25
C SER A 248 9.95 -7.17 8.55
N GLU A 249 10.47 -6.05 8.03
CA GLU A 249 9.86 -4.73 8.13
C GLU A 249 8.42 -4.72 7.59
N ALA A 250 8.17 -5.45 6.50
CA ALA A 250 6.83 -5.58 5.91
C ALA A 250 5.84 -6.28 6.86
N ASP A 251 6.32 -7.16 7.74
CA ASP A 251 5.48 -7.82 8.74
C ASP A 251 5.07 -6.86 9.85
N ILE A 252 5.98 -5.99 10.31
CA ILE A 252 5.68 -4.92 11.27
C ILE A 252 4.62 -3.99 10.67
N GLY A 253 4.77 -3.62 9.39
CA GLY A 253 3.77 -2.81 8.70
C GLY A 253 2.38 -3.44 8.64
N ARG A 254 2.30 -4.76 8.43
CA ARG A 254 1.03 -5.51 8.48
C ARG A 254 0.48 -5.60 9.90
N ALA A 255 1.32 -5.86 10.88
CA ALA A 255 0.93 -5.94 12.29
C ALA A 255 0.32 -4.61 12.77
N ILE A 256 0.90 -3.47 12.39
CA ILE A 256 0.37 -2.15 12.73
C ILE A 256 -0.99 -1.90 12.05
N LYS A 257 -1.15 -2.29 10.78
CA LYS A 257 -2.45 -2.22 10.09
C LYS A 257 -3.52 -3.08 10.79
N ALA A 258 -3.14 -4.24 11.32
CA ALA A 258 -4.05 -5.08 12.08
C ALA A 258 -4.49 -4.45 13.42
N LEU A 259 -3.71 -3.50 13.97
CA LEU A 259 -4.06 -2.75 15.19
C LEU A 259 -4.94 -1.52 14.93
N GLU A 260 -5.03 -1.04 13.68
CA GLU A 260 -5.81 0.16 13.32
C GLU A 260 -7.29 0.10 13.79
N PRO A 261 -8.02 -1.03 13.68
CA PRO A 261 -9.40 -1.12 14.17
C PRO A 261 -9.57 -0.93 15.69
N LEU A 262 -8.50 -1.07 16.47
CA LEU A 262 -8.55 -0.87 17.93
C LEU A 262 -8.57 0.62 18.30
N GLY A 263 -8.25 1.52 17.36
CA GLY A 263 -8.22 2.97 17.62
C GLY A 263 -7.16 3.41 18.63
N SER A 264 -6.14 2.57 18.89
CA SER A 264 -5.12 2.80 19.91
C SER A 264 -3.99 3.75 19.47
N GLY A 265 -4.07 4.33 18.27
CA GLY A 265 -3.13 5.35 17.80
C GLY A 265 -1.85 4.83 17.13
N TYR A 266 -1.76 3.51 16.88
CA TYR A 266 -0.61 2.95 16.19
C TYR A 266 -0.57 3.36 14.73
N LYS A 267 0.48 4.07 14.32
CA LYS A 267 0.65 4.53 12.94
C LYS A 267 2.11 4.55 12.55
N ILE A 268 2.38 4.20 11.30
CA ILE A 268 3.71 4.41 10.71
C ILE A 268 3.79 5.84 10.19
N ILE A 269 4.81 6.56 10.64
CA ILE A 269 5.18 7.87 10.11
C ILE A 269 6.55 7.77 9.45
N SER A 270 6.73 8.47 8.34
CA SER A 270 8.03 8.58 7.67
C SER A 270 8.58 9.97 7.95
N VAL A 271 9.80 10.05 8.48
CA VAL A 271 10.50 11.31 8.67
C VAL A 271 11.86 11.20 7.97
N GLY A 272 12.11 12.11 7.03
CA GLY A 272 13.25 11.99 6.11
C GLY A 272 13.24 10.67 5.34
N GLN A 273 14.30 9.87 5.50
CA GLN A 273 14.45 8.54 4.90
C GLN A 273 14.08 7.39 5.85
N GLN A 274 13.81 7.68 7.11
CA GLN A 274 13.56 6.67 8.14
C GLN A 274 12.06 6.52 8.41
N LYS A 275 11.67 5.32 8.85
CA LYS A 275 10.29 5.00 9.22
C LYS A 275 10.20 4.75 10.70
N PHE A 276 9.21 5.38 11.32
CA PHE A 276 8.95 5.28 12.74
C PHE A 276 7.55 4.76 13.00
N VAL A 277 7.40 4.03 14.09
CA VAL A 277 6.12 3.57 14.63
C VAL A 277 5.76 4.46 15.79
N ARG A 278 4.60 5.09 15.69
CA ARG A 278 3.99 5.85 16.76
C ARG A 278 3.03 4.97 17.53
N SER A 279 3.03 5.06 18.86
CA SER A 279 2.12 4.32 19.77
C SER A 279 1.15 5.20 20.57
N VAL A 280 1.17 6.52 20.34
CA VAL A 280 0.35 7.50 21.06
C VAL A 280 -0.74 8.06 20.14
N PRO A 281 -2.01 8.16 20.60
CA PRO A 281 -3.17 8.53 19.78
C PRO A 281 -3.31 10.03 19.47
N ALA A 282 -2.46 10.90 20.01
CA ALA A 282 -2.42 12.30 19.59
C ALA A 282 -2.14 12.38 18.07
N GLU A 283 -2.50 13.47 17.39
CA GLU A 283 -2.02 13.72 16.03
C GLU A 283 -0.64 14.35 16.09
N LEU A 284 0.20 14.12 15.08
CA LEU A 284 1.54 14.71 15.04
C LEU A 284 1.43 15.85 14.06
N ASP A 285 1.68 17.05 14.56
CA ASP A 285 1.52 18.24 13.74
C ASP A 285 2.62 18.35 12.68
N SER A 286 2.36 19.10 11.60
CA SER A 286 3.37 19.34 10.56
C SER A 286 4.63 19.96 11.14
N ASP A 287 4.46 20.83 12.14
CA ASP A 287 5.55 21.57 12.74
C ASP A 287 6.42 20.65 13.61
N SER A 288 5.81 19.76 14.40
CA SER A 288 6.53 18.75 15.18
C SER A 288 7.31 17.76 14.30
N VAL A 289 6.75 17.36 13.14
CA VAL A 289 7.47 16.55 12.14
C VAL A 289 8.68 17.30 11.62
N ALA A 290 8.55 18.59 11.30
CA ALA A 290 9.66 19.39 10.79
C ALA A 290 10.76 19.61 11.83
N VAL A 291 10.43 19.73 13.12
CA VAL A 291 11.41 19.75 14.21
C VAL A 291 12.20 18.43 14.25
N PHE A 292 11.50 17.30 14.20
CA PHE A 292 12.11 15.97 14.20
C PHE A 292 12.98 15.74 12.94
N ASP A 293 12.51 16.18 11.78
CA ASP A 293 13.25 16.12 10.52
C ASP A 293 14.52 16.99 10.54
N ALA A 294 14.47 18.16 11.18
CA ALA A 294 15.64 19.03 11.34
C ALA A 294 16.73 18.36 12.19
N ILE A 295 16.34 17.60 13.23
CA ILE A 295 17.27 16.82 14.06
C ILE A 295 17.89 15.68 13.25
N LEU A 296 17.06 14.90 12.53
CA LEU A 296 17.51 13.80 11.66
C LEU A 296 18.44 14.27 10.53
N SER A 297 18.13 15.41 9.92
CA SER A 297 18.88 15.99 8.81
C SER A 297 20.09 16.80 9.26
N THR A 298 20.49 16.70 10.54
CA THR A 298 21.70 17.36 11.01
C THR A 298 22.94 16.60 10.54
N SER A 299 23.78 17.30 9.79
CA SER A 299 24.93 16.76 9.06
C SER A 299 26.05 16.19 9.93
N ASN A 300 25.96 16.37 11.26
CA ASN A 300 26.90 15.78 12.18
C ASN A 300 26.30 14.51 12.82
N PRO A 301 26.74 13.30 12.43
CA PRO A 301 26.23 12.05 12.96
C PRO A 301 26.49 11.84 14.46
N THR A 302 27.29 12.70 15.09
CA THR A 302 27.53 12.67 16.55
C THR A 302 26.64 13.62 17.35
N ARG A 303 25.81 14.45 16.70
CA ARG A 303 25.01 15.49 17.37
C ARG A 303 23.58 15.52 16.83
N GLY A 304 22.77 14.59 17.32
CA GLY A 304 21.32 14.56 17.10
C GLY A 304 20.58 15.58 17.96
N PHE A 305 20.91 16.87 17.82
CA PHE A 305 20.17 17.96 18.47
C PHE A 305 19.84 19.11 17.52
N THR A 306 18.84 19.90 17.89
CA THR A 306 18.50 21.16 17.25
C THR A 306 18.50 22.30 18.27
N THR A 307 18.65 23.53 17.80
CA THR A 307 18.53 24.76 18.60
C THR A 307 17.46 25.65 17.98
N HIS A 308 16.92 26.61 18.73
CA HIS A 308 15.98 27.60 18.19
C HIS A 308 16.54 28.31 16.94
N LYS A 309 17.82 28.70 16.96
CA LYS A 309 18.45 29.42 15.85
C LYS A 309 18.65 28.52 14.63
N ASP A 310 19.05 27.27 14.84
CA ASP A 310 19.27 26.31 13.75
C ASP A 310 17.94 25.90 13.10
N LEU A 311 16.91 25.67 13.90
CA LEU A 311 15.58 25.33 13.41
C LEU A 311 14.99 26.49 12.59
N ALA A 312 15.04 27.72 13.11
CA ALA A 312 14.56 28.91 12.41
C ALA A 312 15.31 29.13 11.08
N ARG A 313 16.63 28.91 11.06
CA ARG A 313 17.44 29.04 9.83
C ARG A 313 17.08 27.99 8.78
N ARG A 314 16.81 26.75 9.19
CA ARG A 314 16.48 25.64 8.29
C ARG A 314 15.06 25.73 7.72
N THR A 315 14.10 26.06 8.58
CA THR A 315 12.67 26.11 8.22
C THR A 315 12.23 27.46 7.67
N GLY A 316 13.01 28.53 7.91
CA GLY A 316 12.63 29.89 7.58
C GLY A 316 11.52 30.46 8.47
N TRP A 317 11.24 29.83 9.62
CA TRP A 317 10.19 30.27 10.54
C TRP A 317 10.59 31.49 11.36
N SER A 318 9.59 32.23 11.86
CA SER A 318 9.80 33.26 12.87
C SER A 318 10.28 32.61 14.18
N LEU A 319 11.00 33.39 15.00
CA LEU A 319 11.48 32.91 16.29
C LEU A 319 10.32 32.50 17.21
N ASP A 320 9.21 33.25 17.19
CA ASP A 320 8.02 32.93 17.99
C ASP A 320 7.41 31.58 17.58
N ARG A 321 7.20 31.34 16.27
CA ARG A 321 6.70 30.05 15.77
C ARG A 321 7.65 28.90 16.11
N THR A 322 8.95 29.17 16.05
CA THR A 322 9.99 28.18 16.39
C THR A 322 9.91 27.80 17.87
N SER A 323 9.74 28.79 18.75
CA SER A 323 9.53 28.57 20.19
C SER A 323 8.27 27.76 20.45
N ASP A 324 7.14 28.16 19.86
CA ASP A 324 5.85 27.47 20.03
C ASP A 324 5.91 26.02 19.53
N ALA A 325 6.57 25.78 18.39
CA ALA A 325 6.74 24.44 17.81
C ALA A 325 7.60 23.54 18.70
N ILE A 326 8.71 24.06 19.25
CA ILE A 326 9.58 23.31 20.16
C ILE A 326 8.86 23.04 21.49
N GLU A 327 8.18 24.05 22.05
CA GLU A 327 7.43 23.89 23.30
C GLU A 327 6.32 22.84 23.14
N LYS A 328 5.58 22.88 22.03
CA LYS A 328 4.57 21.86 21.70
C LYS A 328 5.19 20.47 21.58
N ALA A 329 6.28 20.33 20.82
CA ALA A 329 6.96 19.06 20.61
C ALA A 329 7.54 18.47 21.91
N MET A 330 7.93 19.32 22.86
CA MET A 330 8.43 18.92 24.18
C MET A 330 7.31 18.58 25.15
N MET A 331 6.31 19.46 25.29
CA MET A 331 5.31 19.36 26.36
C MET A 331 4.11 18.52 25.97
N THR A 332 3.61 18.69 24.74
CA THR A 332 2.40 18.00 24.28
C THR A 332 2.73 16.67 23.62
N ASP A 333 3.72 16.67 22.73
CA ASP A 333 4.08 15.47 21.98
C ASP A 333 5.06 14.57 22.74
N ALA A 334 5.74 15.10 23.77
CA ALA A 334 6.76 14.41 24.58
C ALA A 334 7.88 13.76 23.74
N MET A 335 8.20 14.37 22.59
CA MET A 335 9.16 13.82 21.61
C MET A 335 10.58 14.36 21.78
N LEU A 336 10.75 15.40 22.60
CA LEU A 336 12.01 16.10 22.76
C LEU A 336 12.43 16.17 24.22
N TRP A 337 13.73 16.05 24.45
CA TRP A 337 14.39 16.40 25.71
C TRP A 337 15.13 17.72 25.54
N VAL A 338 15.18 18.52 26.60
CA VAL A 338 15.92 19.77 26.66
C VAL A 338 17.18 19.61 27.50
N ASP A 339 18.30 20.10 26.99
CA ASP A 339 19.55 20.26 27.73
C ASP A 339 19.86 21.75 27.90
N GLN A 340 19.71 22.21 29.15
CA GLN A 340 20.00 23.59 29.58
C GLN A 340 21.45 23.75 30.10
N GLN A 341 22.22 22.66 30.16
CA GLN A 341 23.61 22.67 30.64
C GLN A 341 24.61 22.92 29.50
N ALA A 342 24.12 23.00 28.27
CA ALA A 342 24.93 23.32 27.11
C ALA A 342 25.57 24.72 27.22
N LEU A 343 26.84 24.81 26.81
CA LEU A 343 27.66 26.02 26.91
C LEU A 343 27.15 27.23 26.10
N SER A 344 26.24 27.04 25.15
CA SER A 344 25.82 28.08 24.21
C SER A 344 24.33 28.44 24.32
N ASP A 345 23.49 27.63 23.70
CA ASP A 345 22.03 27.79 23.61
C ASP A 345 21.43 26.44 24.03
N ASP A 346 20.20 26.46 24.55
CA ASP A 346 19.45 25.25 24.90
C ASP A 346 19.41 24.28 23.72
N GLN A 347 19.79 23.03 23.98
CA GLN A 347 19.86 21.98 22.96
C GLN A 347 18.67 21.04 23.12
N PHE A 348 17.99 20.75 22.02
CA PHE A 348 16.82 19.87 21.99
C PHE A 348 17.16 18.57 21.29
N TYR A 349 16.95 17.46 21.98
CA TYR A 349 17.29 16.12 21.53
C TYR A 349 16.05 15.29 21.30
N ALA A 350 16.06 14.42 20.29
CA ALA A 350 14.99 13.45 20.07
C ALA A 350 15.39 12.09 20.68
N PRO A 351 14.79 11.66 21.81
CA PRO A 351 15.19 10.43 22.49
C PRO A 351 14.99 9.18 21.64
N ALA A 352 14.03 9.22 20.71
CA ALA A 352 13.75 8.14 19.76
C ALA A 352 14.94 7.82 18.81
N LEU A 353 15.94 8.70 18.71
CA LEU A 353 17.14 8.50 17.90
C LEU A 353 18.32 7.92 18.71
N PHE A 354 18.17 7.79 20.03
CA PHE A 354 19.21 7.27 20.89
C PHE A 354 19.07 5.76 21.08
N VAL A 355 20.17 5.04 20.90
CA VAL A 355 20.26 3.65 21.30
C VAL A 355 20.47 3.61 22.81
N PHE A 356 19.44 3.19 23.54
CA PHE A 356 19.55 2.94 24.97
C PHE A 356 20.12 1.54 25.17
N GLU A 357 21.39 1.44 25.54
CA GLU A 357 21.93 0.19 26.06
C GLU A 357 21.17 -0.16 27.34
N SER A 358 20.37 -1.23 27.29
CA SER A 358 19.82 -1.80 28.52
C SER A 358 20.98 -2.36 29.32
N SER A 359 21.19 -1.82 30.52
CA SER A 359 22.10 -2.41 31.50
C SER A 359 21.57 -3.79 31.87
N VAL A 360 21.99 -4.80 31.13
CA VAL A 360 21.85 -6.20 31.55
C VAL A 360 22.81 -6.37 32.72
N SER A 361 22.30 -6.15 33.93
CA SER A 361 22.94 -6.50 35.19
C SER A 361 22.43 -7.85 35.67
#